data_AF-A0A8K0ZNZ5-F1
#
_entry.id   AF-A0A8K0ZNZ5-F1
#
_cell.length_a   1.000
_cell.length_b   1.000
_cell.length_c   1.000
_cell.angle_alpha   90.00
_cell.angle_beta   90.00
_cell.angle_gamma   90.00
#
_symmetry.space_group_name_H-M   'P 1'
#
loop_
_entity.id
_entity.type
_entity.pdbx_description
1 polymer ?
#
loop_
_entity_poly.entity_id
_entity_poly.type
_entity_poly.pdbx_seq_one_letter_code
_entity_poly.pdbx_strand_id
1 'polypeptide(L)'
;PATPIIEGIINLHHDLIFFLILILIFVAWLLIRTLHFFNAKNNPIPSNLIHGTLIELIWTITPSFILITIAIPSFALLYSIDEVVDPAVTVKAVGHQWYWSYEY
;
A
#
# COMPACT_ATOMS: atom_id res chain seq x y z
N PRO A 1 -7.70 -7.22 -18.48
CA PRO A 1 -7.28 -8.38 -17.65
C PRO A 1 -7.92 -9.68 -18.17
N ALA A 2 -7.19 -10.81 -18.15
CA ALA A 2 -7.64 -12.09 -18.74
C ALA A 2 -8.13 -13.12 -17.69
N THR A 3 -7.95 -12.85 -16.40
CA THR A 3 -8.51 -13.64 -15.29
C THR A 3 -9.10 -12.71 -14.22
N PRO A 4 -10.14 -13.15 -13.48
CA PRO A 4 -10.69 -12.36 -12.36
C PRO A 4 -9.64 -12.05 -11.29
N ILE A 5 -8.69 -12.96 -11.07
CA ILE A 5 -7.57 -12.77 -10.14
C ILE A 5 -6.72 -11.56 -10.53
N ILE A 6 -6.30 -11.44 -11.80
CA ILE A 6 -5.45 -10.31 -12.22
C ILE A 6 -6.22 -8.99 -12.16
N GLU A 7 -7.54 -9.00 -12.38
CA GLU A 7 -8.38 -7.81 -12.19
C GLU A 7 -8.38 -7.37 -10.72
N GLY A 8 -8.57 -8.31 -9.78
CA GLY A 8 -8.46 -8.04 -8.35
C GLY A 8 -7.09 -7.49 -7.93
N ILE A 9 -6.01 -8.06 -8.47
CA ILE A 9 -4.63 -7.58 -8.22
C ILE A 9 -4.45 -6.14 -8.72
N ILE A 10 -4.95 -5.82 -9.92
CA ILE A 10 -4.85 -4.46 -10.49
C ILE A 10 -5.65 -3.46 -9.64
N ASN A 11 -6.85 -3.83 -9.20
CA ASN A 11 -7.67 -2.98 -8.35
C ASN A 11 -6.97 -2.69 -7.01
N LEU A 12 -6.48 -3.74 -6.33
CA LEU A 12 -5.70 -3.58 -5.09
C LEU A 12 -4.45 -2.72 -5.33
N HIS A 13 -3.76 -2.90 -6.45
CA HIS A 13 -2.60 -2.09 -6.81
C HIS A 13 -2.97 -0.60 -6.95
N HIS A 14 -4.07 -0.27 -7.63
CA HIS A 14 -4.53 1.12 -7.76
C HIS A 14 -4.91 1.72 -6.41
N ASP A 15 -5.60 0.98 -5.54
CA ASP A 15 -5.95 1.43 -4.19
C ASP A 15 -4.70 1.73 -3.36
N LEU A 16 -3.70 0.84 -3.40
CA LEU A 16 -2.42 1.03 -2.71
C LEU A 16 -1.68 2.27 -3.23
N ILE A 17 -1.57 2.42 -4.55
CA ILE A 17 -0.90 3.57 -5.17
C ILE A 17 -1.59 4.88 -4.82
N PHE A 18 -2.93 4.89 -4.76
CA PHE A 18 -3.68 6.07 -4.33
C PHE A 18 -3.26 6.54 -2.92
N PHE A 19 -3.25 5.63 -1.93
CA PHE A 19 -2.83 5.97 -0.57
C PHE A 19 -1.36 6.38 -0.50
N LEU A 20 -0.47 5.69 -1.21
CA LEU A 20 0.96 6.01 -1.24
C LEU A 20 1.23 7.41 -1.82
N ILE A 21 0.60 7.75 -2.94
CA ILE A 21 0.73 9.08 -3.55
C ILE A 21 0.18 10.16 -2.61
N LEU A 22 -0.97 9.91 -1.97
CA LEU A 22 -1.56 10.85 -1.02
C LEU A 22 -0.61 11.13 0.15
N ILE A 23 -0.04 10.09 0.76
CA ILE A 23 0.92 10.22 1.86
C ILE A 23 2.19 10.93 1.39
N LEU A 24 2.70 10.58 0.21
CA LEU A 24 3.90 11.22 -0.36
C LEU A 24 3.70 12.72 -0.56
N ILE A 25 2.58 13.13 -1.17
CA ILE A 25 2.27 14.55 -1.39
C ILE A 25 2.11 15.28 -0.05
N PHE A 26 1.43 14.68 0.92
CA PHE A 26 1.24 15.26 2.25
C PHE A 26 2.58 15.51 2.97
N VAL A 27 3.46 14.51 2.99
CA VAL A 27 4.79 14.62 3.62
C VAL A 27 5.67 15.63 2.86
N ALA A 28 5.67 15.60 1.54
CA ALA A 28 6.42 16.54 0.72
C ALA A 28 5.96 17.99 0.97
N TRP A 29 4.64 18.22 1.02
CA TRP A 29 4.08 19.53 1.32
C TRP A 29 4.47 20.02 2.73
N LEU A 30 4.38 19.16 3.76
CA LEU A 30 4.81 19.50 5.11
C LEU A 30 6.29 19.86 5.17
N LEU A 31 7.15 19.10 4.50
CA LEU A 31 8.59 19.38 4.44
C LEU A 31 8.86 20.74 3.78
N ILE A 32 8.29 21.00 2.61
CA ILE A 32 8.45 22.28 1.90
C ILE A 32 7.97 23.44 2.76
N ARG A 33 6.82 23.28 3.42
CA ARG A 33 6.27 24.29 4.32
C ARG A 33 7.21 24.55 5.50
N THR A 34 7.73 23.50 6.13
CA THR A 34 8.65 23.64 7.27
C THR A 34 9.92 24.37 6.86
N LEU A 35 10.51 24.01 5.71
CA LEU A 35 11.71 24.68 5.19
C LEU A 35 11.45 26.15 4.82
N HIS A 36 10.26 26.48 4.29
CA HIS A 36 9.94 27.85 3.91
C HIS A 36 9.67 28.77 5.11
N PHE A 37 8.89 28.30 6.09
CA PHE A 37 8.48 29.14 7.22
C PHE A 37 9.51 29.15 8.36
N PHE A 38 10.22 28.05 8.60
CA PHE A 38 11.15 27.91 9.74
C PHE A 38 12.63 27.97 9.34
N ASN A 39 12.96 28.59 8.20
CA ASN A 39 14.36 28.90 7.90
C ASN A 39 14.91 29.97 8.85
N ALA A 40 16.24 30.06 8.97
CA ALA A 40 16.90 30.97 9.91
C ALA A 40 16.59 32.47 9.66
N LYS A 41 16.19 32.84 8.44
CA LYS A 41 15.82 34.21 8.10
C LYS A 41 14.40 34.55 8.58
N ASN A 42 13.47 33.62 8.43
CA ASN A 42 12.05 33.80 8.72
C ASN A 42 11.71 33.44 10.18
N ASN A 43 12.45 32.52 10.80
CA ASN A 43 12.28 32.12 12.20
C ASN A 43 13.65 32.03 12.92
N PRO A 44 14.24 33.17 13.32
CA PRO A 44 15.58 33.21 13.93
C PRO A 44 15.64 32.65 15.35
N ILE A 45 14.52 32.63 16.08
CA ILE A 45 14.44 32.07 17.45
C ILE A 45 13.62 30.77 17.37
N PRO A 46 14.20 29.59 17.67
CA PRO A 46 13.47 28.32 17.65
C PRO A 46 12.51 28.20 18.84
N SER A 47 11.46 27.40 18.66
CA SER A 47 10.55 27.01 19.75
C SER A 47 11.19 25.94 20.63
N ASN A 48 10.89 25.97 21.93
CA ASN A 48 11.32 24.97 22.92
C ASN A 48 10.25 23.91 23.24
N LEU A 49 9.27 23.72 22.33
CA LEU A 49 8.25 22.68 22.50
C LEU A 49 8.86 21.29 22.26
N ILE A 50 8.82 20.44 23.27
CA ILE A 50 9.42 19.08 23.23
C ILE A 50 8.36 17.99 23.03
N HIS A 51 7.17 18.16 23.60
CA HIS A 51 6.11 17.14 23.59
C HIS A 51 4.78 17.69 23.12
N GLY A 52 4.05 16.86 22.38
CA GLY A 52 2.73 17.18 21.88
C GLY A 52 1.85 15.94 21.89
N THR A 53 1.44 15.47 23.08
CA THR A 53 0.70 14.22 23.24
C THR A 53 -0.54 14.10 22.33
N LEU A 54 -1.26 15.20 22.12
CA LEU A 54 -2.42 15.21 21.23
C LEU A 54 -2.04 14.99 19.76
N ILE A 55 -0.97 15.62 19.27
CA ILE A 55 -0.53 15.46 17.88
C ILE A 55 0.10 14.08 17.67
N GLU A 56 0.81 13.58 18.68
CA GLU A 56 1.35 12.21 18.75
C GLU A 56 0.25 11.15 18.61
N LEU A 57 -0.84 11.32 19.33
CA LEU A 57 -2.01 10.44 19.22
C LEU A 57 -2.60 10.47 17.82
N ILE A 58 -2.80 11.66 17.25
CA ILE A 58 -3.42 11.83 15.92
C ILE A 58 -2.58 11.15 14.84
N TRP A 59 -1.26 11.38 14.80
CA TRP A 59 -0.40 10.78 13.77
C TRP A 59 -0.12 9.29 13.99
N THR A 60 -0.44 8.72 15.15
CA THR A 60 -0.30 7.28 15.40
C THR A 60 -1.57 6.54 14.98
N ILE A 61 -2.73 7.12 15.27
CA ILE A 61 -4.03 6.55 14.92
C ILE A 61 -4.28 6.65 13.42
N THR A 62 -3.95 7.79 12.79
CA THR A 62 -4.26 8.01 11.36
C THR A 62 -3.64 6.95 10.44
N PRO A 63 -2.33 6.61 10.52
CA PRO A 63 -1.74 5.56 9.71
C PRO A 63 -2.34 4.17 10.00
N SER A 64 -2.66 3.89 11.27
CA SER A 64 -3.29 2.61 11.65
C SER A 64 -4.63 2.42 10.96
N PHE A 65 -5.46 3.46 10.87
CA PHE A 65 -6.73 3.40 10.14
C PHE A 65 -6.53 3.19 8.63
N ILE A 66 -5.57 3.88 8.02
CA ILE A 66 -5.24 3.71 6.59
C ILE A 66 -4.89 2.24 6.30
N LEU A 67 -4.06 1.62 7.15
CA LEU A 67 -3.67 0.22 6.99
C LEU A 67 -4.86 -0.74 7.13
N ILE A 68 -5.77 -0.49 8.07
CA ILE A 68 -6.99 -1.31 8.22
C ILE A 68 -7.86 -1.23 6.96
N THR A 69 -8.04 -0.04 6.39
CA THR A 69 -8.82 0.14 5.15
C THR A 69 -8.22 -0.63 3.98
N ILE A 70 -6.89 -0.66 3.86
CA ILE A 70 -6.16 -1.41 2.83
C ILE A 70 -6.25 -2.93 3.08
N ALA A 71 -6.21 -3.35 4.35
CA ALA A 71 -6.18 -4.76 4.71
C ALA A 71 -7.46 -5.51 4.30
N ILE A 72 -8.63 -4.86 4.36
CA ILE A 72 -9.93 -5.47 4.04
C ILE A 72 -9.97 -6.05 2.60
N PRO A 73 -9.77 -5.25 1.53
CA PRO A 73 -9.76 -5.78 0.17
C PRO A 73 -8.57 -6.72 -0.08
N SER A 74 -7.43 -6.49 0.58
CA SER A 74 -6.25 -7.36 0.46
C SER A 74 -6.54 -8.78 0.95
N PHE A 75 -7.17 -8.94 2.12
CA PHE A 75 -7.51 -10.26 2.64
C PHE A 75 -8.61 -10.93 1.81
N ALA A 76 -9.63 -10.17 1.37
CA ALA A 76 -10.65 -10.71 0.48
C ALA A 76 -10.06 -11.27 -0.83
N LEU A 77 -9.11 -10.55 -1.45
CA LEU A 77 -8.41 -11.01 -2.64
C LEU A 77 -7.56 -12.26 -2.35
N LEU A 78 -6.82 -12.27 -1.24
CA LEU A 78 -5.98 -13.40 -0.86
C LEU A 78 -6.78 -14.71 -0.77
N TYR A 79 -7.93 -14.67 -0.08
CA TYR A 79 -8.79 -15.84 0.04
C TYR A 79 -9.40 -16.26 -1.30
N SER A 80 -9.71 -15.29 -2.18
CA SER A 80 -10.25 -15.58 -3.51
C SER A 80 -9.23 -16.27 -4.44
N ILE A 81 -7.93 -16.10 -4.19
CA ILE A 81 -6.85 -16.75 -4.97
C ILE A 81 -6.62 -18.19 -4.51
N ASP A 82 -6.83 -18.46 -3.21
CA ASP A 82 -6.58 -19.77 -2.60
C ASP A 82 -7.74 -20.75 -2.85
N GLU A 83 -8.93 -20.26 -3.21
CA GLU A 83 -10.09 -21.09 -3.48
C GLU A 83 -9.90 -21.92 -4.76
N VAL A 84 -9.67 -23.23 -4.59
CA VAL A 84 -9.62 -24.20 -5.69
C VAL A 84 -11.03 -24.65 -6.02
N VAL A 85 -11.57 -24.14 -7.13
CA VAL A 85 -12.85 -24.59 -7.70
C VAL A 85 -12.63 -25.85 -8.54
N ASP A 86 -13.61 -26.76 -8.57
CA ASP A 86 -13.57 -27.96 -9.42
C ASP A 86 -13.22 -27.61 -10.87
N PRO A 87 -12.05 -28.05 -11.38
CA PRO A 87 -11.57 -27.62 -12.68
C PRO A 87 -12.26 -28.40 -13.81
N ALA A 88 -12.66 -27.69 -14.86
CA ALA A 88 -13.17 -28.33 -16.10
C ALA A 88 -12.05 -29.01 -16.91
N VAL A 89 -10.80 -28.56 -16.76
CA VAL A 89 -9.60 -29.10 -17.42
C VAL A 89 -8.46 -29.11 -16.42
N THR A 90 -7.77 -30.24 -16.32
CA THR A 90 -6.55 -30.39 -15.52
C THR A 90 -5.36 -30.46 -16.47
N VAL A 91 -4.30 -29.69 -16.19
CA VAL A 91 -3.03 -29.79 -16.91
C VAL A 91 -1.91 -29.92 -15.89
N LYS A 92 -1.12 -30.98 -15.99
CA LYS A 92 0.08 -31.18 -15.19
C LYS A 92 1.29 -30.66 -15.96
N ALA A 93 1.86 -29.56 -15.48
CA ALA A 93 3.10 -29.00 -16.01
C ALA A 93 4.31 -29.58 -15.25
N VAL A 94 5.25 -30.19 -15.98
CA VAL A 94 6.50 -30.75 -15.44
C VAL A 94 7.67 -29.91 -15.93
N GLY A 95 8.46 -29.36 -14.99
CA GLY A 95 9.64 -28.56 -15.30
C GLY A 95 10.91 -29.42 -15.43
N HIS A 96 11.64 -29.23 -16.52
CA HIS A 96 12.96 -29.83 -16.79
C HIS A 96 14.02 -28.72 -16.84
N GLN A 97 15.30 -29.11 -16.88
CA GLN A 97 16.36 -28.14 -17.17
C GLN A 97 16.14 -27.56 -18.58
N TRP A 98 15.75 -26.28 -18.62
CA TRP A 98 15.50 -25.42 -19.78
C TRP A 98 14.26 -25.72 -20.64
N TYR A 99 13.32 -26.57 -20.21
CA TYR A 99 12.03 -26.74 -20.89
C TYR A 99 10.92 -27.26 -19.97
N TRP A 100 9.68 -27.25 -20.46
CA TRP A 100 8.49 -27.74 -19.75
C TRP A 100 7.77 -28.80 -20.60
N SER A 101 7.19 -29.80 -19.96
CA SER A 101 6.28 -30.77 -20.60
C SER A 101 4.89 -30.69 -19.95
N TYR A 102 3.84 -30.99 -20.72
CA TYR A 102 2.45 -30.86 -20.27
C TYR A 102 1.70 -32.18 -20.48
N GLU A 103 1.02 -32.65 -19.44
CA GLU A 103 0.13 -33.81 -19.47
C GLU A 103 -1.31 -33.32 -19.21
N TYR A 104 -2.28 -33.89 -19.93
CA TYR A 104 -3.72 -33.64 -19.76
C TYR A 104 -4.37 -34.78 -18.98
#